data_AF-A0A4U6TFQ4-F1
#
_entry.id   AF-A0A4U6TFQ4-F1
#
_cell.length_a   1.000
_cell.length_b   1.000
_cell.length_c   1.000
_cell.angle_alpha   90.00
_cell.angle_beta   90.00
_cell.angle_gamma   90.00
#
_symmetry.space_group_name_H-M   'P 1'
#
loop_
_entity.id
_entity.type
_entity.pdbx_description
1 polymer ?
#
loop_
_entity_poly.entity_id
_entity_poly.type
_entity_poly.pdbx_seq_one_letter_code
_entity_poly.pdbx_strand_id
1 'polypeptide(L)'
;MDNNMLPKIADFGMSRLFGQQQSRIITQKCVGTLGYMAPEYINNGLISYKSDIFSLGVIIIELLIGSRDYPQSSETSFEHVIENMRQSSARHEFLTVSSFFF
;
A
#
# COMPACT_ATOMS: atom_id res chain seq x y z
N MET A 1 7.23 4.55 14.39
CA MET A 1 6.07 4.73 15.29
C MET A 1 6.54 5.49 16.52
N ASP A 2 5.64 6.08 17.30
CA ASP A 2 6.01 6.64 18.60
C ASP A 2 5.82 5.62 19.73
N ASN A 3 6.07 6.08 20.96
CA ASN A 3 5.96 5.26 22.18
C ASN A 3 4.55 4.71 22.40
N ASN A 4 3.53 5.26 21.72
CA ASN A 4 2.14 4.86 21.83
C ASN A 4 1.70 3.97 20.65
N MET A 5 2.67 3.46 19.87
CA MET A 5 2.43 2.65 18.67
C MET A 5 1.61 3.38 17.59
N LEU A 6 1.61 4.72 17.58
CA LEU A 6 0.93 5.47 16.53
C LEU A 6 1.81 5.54 15.28
N PRO A 7 1.26 5.19 14.09
CA PRO A 7 1.96 5.33 12.84
C PRO A 7 2.19 6.81 12.52
N LYS A 8 3.39 7.13 12.04
CA LYS A 8 3.79 8.48 11.61
C LYS A 8 4.37 8.38 10.21
N ILE A 9 3.90 9.24 9.31
CA ILE A 9 4.47 9.36 7.97
C ILE A 9 5.82 10.07 8.11
N ALA A 10 6.84 9.50 7.49
CA ALA A 10 8.20 10.02 7.47
C ALA A 10 8.73 9.93 6.03
N ASP A 11 9.94 10.46 5.82
CA ASP A 11 10.62 10.50 4.52
C ASP A 11 9.88 11.32 3.44
N PHE A 12 9.96 12.65 3.58
CA PHE A 12 9.42 13.60 2.63
C PHE A 12 10.42 14.01 1.54
N GLY A 13 11.56 13.30 1.40
CA GLY A 13 12.64 13.67 0.48
C GLY A 13 12.19 13.70 -1.00
N MET A 14 11.12 12.96 -1.32
CA MET A 14 10.54 12.90 -2.66
C MET A 14 9.19 13.61 -2.77
N SER A 15 8.70 14.23 -1.70
CA SER A 15 7.45 14.97 -1.71
C SER A 15 7.50 16.16 -2.67
N ARG A 16 6.34 16.55 -3.19
CA ARG A 16 6.19 17.68 -4.13
C ARG A 16 5.15 18.64 -3.58
N LEU A 17 5.49 19.92 -3.56
CA LEU A 17 4.54 20.97 -3.24
C LEU A 17 3.80 21.39 -4.50
N PHE A 18 2.48 21.33 -4.45
CA PHE A 18 1.62 21.83 -5.51
C PHE A 18 1.33 23.31 -5.29
N GLY A 19 1.29 24.11 -6.37
CA GLY A 19 0.74 25.46 -6.30
C GLY A 19 -0.75 25.44 -5.95
N GLN A 20 -1.31 26.53 -5.43
CA GLN A 20 -2.71 26.60 -4.94
C GLN A 20 -3.78 26.13 -5.95
N GLN A 21 -3.51 26.24 -7.25
CA GLN A 21 -4.43 25.83 -8.32
C GLN A 21 -3.96 24.58 -9.08
N GLN A 22 -2.87 23.96 -8.65
CA GLN A 22 -2.28 22.81 -9.32
C GLN A 22 -2.71 21.52 -8.63
N SER A 23 -3.41 20.65 -9.34
CA SER A 23 -3.83 19.32 -8.84
C SER A 23 -2.99 18.17 -9.40
N ARG A 24 -2.15 18.44 -10.40
CA ARG A 24 -1.29 17.47 -11.08
C ARG A 24 0.01 18.09 -11.58
N ILE A 25 1.07 17.28 -11.62
CA ILE A 25 2.39 17.62 -12.19
C ILE A 25 2.80 16.49 -13.12
N ILE A 26 3.45 16.81 -14.24
CA ILE A 26 4.10 15.82 -15.09
C ILE A 26 5.61 15.94 -14.85
N THR A 27 6.28 14.81 -14.61
CA THR A 27 7.73 14.74 -14.48
C THR A 27 8.33 13.79 -15.51
N GLN A 28 9.56 14.08 -15.95
CA GLN A 28 10.32 13.19 -16.83
C GLN A 28 11.03 12.08 -16.05
N LYS A 29 11.16 12.22 -14.72
CA LYS A 29 11.89 11.28 -13.87
C LYS A 29 10.91 10.59 -12.91
N CYS A 30 10.55 9.36 -13.25
CA CYS A 30 9.77 8.50 -12.35
C CYS A 30 10.72 7.90 -11.30
N VAL A 31 10.52 8.22 -10.03
CA VAL A 31 11.33 7.70 -8.92
C VAL A 31 10.39 7.31 -7.78
N GLY A 32 10.56 6.10 -7.27
CA GLY A 32 9.76 5.57 -6.18
C GLY A 32 9.98 4.07 -6.05
N THR A 33 9.28 3.45 -5.10
CA THR A 33 9.37 2.00 -4.88
C THR A 33 8.42 1.28 -5.83
N LEU A 34 8.98 0.37 -6.65
CA LEU A 34 8.19 -0.46 -7.57
C LEU A 34 7.16 -1.28 -6.79
N GLY A 35 5.95 -1.41 -7.34
CA GLY A 35 4.80 -2.06 -6.67
C GLY A 35 3.89 -1.08 -5.93
N TYR A 36 4.41 0.05 -5.45
CA TYR A 36 3.59 1.11 -4.83
C TYR A 36 3.27 2.26 -5.79
N MET A 37 4.09 2.43 -6.83
CA MET A 37 3.89 3.50 -7.82
C MET A 37 2.64 3.28 -8.67
N ALA A 38 1.81 4.33 -8.77
CA ALA A 38 0.61 4.31 -9.59
C ALA A 38 0.96 4.15 -11.10
N PRO A 39 0.14 3.43 -11.87
CA PRO A 39 0.42 3.18 -13.28
C PRO A 39 0.48 4.46 -14.12
N GLU A 40 -0.35 5.46 -13.83
CA GLU A 40 -0.28 6.78 -14.47
C GLU A 40 1.00 7.54 -14.14
N TYR A 41 1.58 7.31 -12.96
CA TYR A 41 2.88 7.88 -12.61
C TYR A 41 4.01 7.19 -13.38
N ILE A 42 3.98 5.86 -13.49
CA ILE A 42 4.98 5.09 -14.23
C ILE A 42 4.93 5.42 -15.72
N ASN A 43 3.74 5.39 -16.32
CA ASN A 43 3.56 5.47 -17.76
C ASN A 43 3.67 6.90 -18.31
N ASN A 44 3.20 7.88 -17.53
CA ASN A 44 3.06 9.26 -18.01
C ASN A 44 3.81 10.28 -17.15
N GLY A 45 4.50 9.83 -16.08
CA GLY A 45 5.11 10.73 -15.12
C GLY A 45 4.09 11.59 -14.36
N LEU A 46 2.82 11.18 -14.33
CA LEU A 46 1.73 11.97 -13.75
C LEU A 46 1.70 11.82 -12.22
N ILE A 47 2.07 12.90 -11.53
CA ILE A 47 1.97 13.02 -10.07
C ILE A 47 0.68 13.75 -9.73
N SER A 48 -0.15 13.16 -8.87
CA SER A 48 -1.34 13.81 -8.32
C SER A 48 -1.71 13.17 -6.98
N TYR A 49 -2.68 13.74 -6.27
CA TYR A 49 -3.21 13.09 -5.06
C TYR A 49 -3.78 11.68 -5.33
N LYS A 50 -4.17 11.37 -6.57
CA LYS A 50 -4.66 10.03 -6.96
C LYS A 50 -3.55 8.99 -6.97
N SER A 51 -2.33 9.37 -7.36
CA SER A 51 -1.19 8.44 -7.31
C SER A 51 -0.80 8.11 -5.86
N ASP A 52 -1.00 9.05 -4.92
CA ASP A 52 -0.81 8.80 -3.49
C ASP A 52 -1.89 7.86 -2.93
N ILE A 53 -3.15 8.03 -3.37
CA ILE A 53 -4.26 7.11 -3.00
C ILE A 53 -3.99 5.69 -3.49
N PHE A 54 -3.47 5.52 -4.71
CA PHE A 54 -3.08 4.21 -5.22
C PHE A 54 -2.03 3.55 -4.31
N SER A 55 -0.96 4.28 -3.99
CA SER A 55 0.13 3.80 -3.12
C SER A 55 -0.38 3.41 -1.73
N LEU A 56 -1.29 4.21 -1.16
CA LEU A 56 -1.95 3.92 0.10
C LEU A 56 -2.80 2.64 0.02
N GLY A 57 -3.50 2.41 -1.08
CA GLY A 57 -4.28 1.18 -1.32
C GLY A 57 -3.39 -0.06 -1.28
N VAL A 58 -2.22 -0.02 -1.92
CA VAL A 58 -1.23 -1.12 -1.89
C VAL A 58 -0.75 -1.37 -0.45
N ILE A 59 -0.43 -0.32 0.30
CA ILE A 59 -0.01 -0.44 1.71
C ILE A 59 -1.11 -1.07 2.57
N ILE A 60 -2.37 -0.64 2.40
CA ILE A 60 -3.50 -1.22 3.14
C ILE A 60 -3.64 -2.71 2.85
N ILE A 61 -3.52 -3.10 1.58
CA ILE A 61 -3.57 -4.52 1.19
C ILE A 61 -2.40 -5.29 1.81
N GLU A 62 -1.17 -4.77 1.75
CA GLU A 62 0.01 -5.40 2.38
C GLU A 62 -0.18 -5.58 3.88
N LEU A 63 -0.73 -4.58 4.58
CA LEU A 63 -1.02 -4.65 6.01
C LEU A 63 -2.08 -5.71 6.35
N LEU A 64 -3.09 -5.88 5.49
CA LEU A 64 -4.16 -6.86 5.68
C LEU A 64 -3.71 -8.30 5.37
N ILE A 65 -2.85 -8.49 4.38
CA ILE A 65 -2.28 -9.81 4.05
C ILE A 65 -1.21 -10.20 5.09
N GLY A 66 -0.46 -9.22 5.60
CA GLY A 66 0.68 -9.45 6.48
C GLY A 66 1.93 -9.96 5.75
N SER A 67 1.92 -9.99 4.42
CA SER A 67 3.08 -10.32 3.59
C SER A 67 3.21 -9.36 2.42
N ARG A 68 4.46 -9.23 1.93
CA ARG A 68 4.82 -8.43 0.75
C ARG A 68 4.56 -9.13 -0.57
N ASP A 69 3.81 -10.24 -0.56
CA ASP A 69 3.46 -10.98 -1.77
C ASP A 69 2.35 -10.26 -2.56
N TYR A 70 2.46 -8.94 -2.65
CA TYR A 70 1.74 -8.18 -3.64
C TYR A 70 2.30 -8.56 -5.01
N PRO A 71 1.45 -8.87 -5.98
CA PRO A 71 1.94 -9.42 -7.21
C PRO A 71 2.48 -8.31 -8.09
N GLN A 72 3.75 -8.46 -8.47
CA GLN A 72 4.39 -7.60 -9.45
C GLN A 72 3.84 -7.79 -10.87
N SER A 73 2.96 -8.78 -11.09
CA SER A 73 2.33 -9.06 -12.38
C SER A 73 0.80 -8.92 -12.29
N SER A 74 0.20 -8.50 -13.40
CA SER A 74 -1.24 -8.26 -13.59
C SER A 74 -2.18 -9.46 -13.39
N GLU A 75 -1.71 -10.57 -12.82
CA GLU A 75 -2.42 -11.86 -12.84
C GLU A 75 -2.87 -12.38 -11.48
N THR A 76 -2.64 -11.66 -10.39
CA THR A 76 -3.19 -12.09 -9.10
C THR A 76 -4.44 -11.28 -8.85
N SER A 77 -5.53 -11.89 -9.28
CA SER A 77 -6.88 -11.38 -9.13
C SER A 77 -7.13 -10.97 -7.68
N PHE A 78 -7.92 -9.92 -7.49
CA PHE A 78 -8.44 -9.53 -6.16
C PHE A 78 -8.97 -10.74 -5.37
N GLU A 79 -9.55 -11.73 -6.06
CA GLU A 79 -9.98 -13.00 -5.47
C GLU A 79 -8.89 -13.73 -4.67
N HIS A 80 -7.66 -13.77 -5.17
CA HIS A 80 -6.56 -14.42 -4.47
C HIS A 80 -6.14 -13.64 -3.22
N VAL A 81 -6.21 -12.31 -3.28
CA VAL A 81 -5.99 -11.44 -2.13
C VAL A 81 -7.08 -11.65 -1.07
N ILE A 82 -8.35 -11.73 -1.49
CA ILE A 82 -9.48 -11.99 -0.58
C ILE A 82 -9.36 -13.38 0.05
N GLU A 83 -8.94 -14.39 -0.71
CA GLU A 83 -8.73 -15.73 -0.18
C GLU A 83 -7.58 -15.78 0.83
N ASN A 84 -6.46 -15.11 0.56
CA ASN A 84 -5.36 -14.98 1.52
C ASN A 84 -5.83 -14.26 2.80
N MET A 85 -6.66 -13.22 2.69
CA MET A 85 -7.24 -12.55 3.86
C MET A 85 -8.16 -13.47 4.68
N ARG A 86 -9.02 -14.27 4.02
CA ARG A 86 -9.87 -15.26 4.70
C ARG A 86 -9.05 -16.27 5.48
N GLN A 87 -7.96 -16.78 4.89
CA GLN A 87 -7.09 -17.75 5.54
C GLN A 87 -6.30 -17.14 6.70
N SER A 88 -5.78 -15.92 6.56
CA SER A 88 -5.09 -15.21 7.65
C SER A 88 -6.02 -14.89 8.82
N SER A 89 -7.28 -14.52 8.54
CA SER A 89 -8.31 -14.33 9.57
C SER A 89 -8.63 -15.64 10.30
N ALA A 90 -8.77 -16.75 9.58
CA ALA A 90 -9.02 -18.06 10.19
C ALA A 90 -7.87 -18.52 11.11
N ARG A 91 -6.61 -18.24 10.73
CA ARG A 91 -5.44 -18.53 11.59
C ARG A 91 -5.46 -17.76 12.92
N HIS A 92 -5.93 -16.51 12.90
CA HIS A 92 -6.08 -15.71 14.11
C HIS A 92 -7.16 -16.25 15.05
N GLU A 93 -8.29 -16.76 14.53
CA GLU A 93 -9.30 -17.43 15.35
C GLU A 93 -8.76 -18.72 15.99
N PHE A 94 -8.10 -19.59 15.21
CA PHE A 94 -7.53 -20.85 15.73
C PHE A 94 -6.48 -20.63 16.84
N LEU A 95 -5.63 -19.61 16.73
CA LEU A 95 -4.66 -19.26 17.78
C LEU A 95 -5.36 -18.75 19.05
N THR A 96 -6.46 -18.00 18.90
CA THR A 96 -7.24 -17.50 20.03
C THR A 96 -7.94 -18.63 20.77
N VAL A 97 -8.57 -19.58 20.05
CA VAL A 97 -9.22 -20.75 20.71
C VAL A 97 -8.17 -21.66 21.39
N SER A 98 -6.99 -21.85 20.79
CA SER A 98 -5.91 -22.62 21.42
C SER A 98 -5.36 -21.96 22.70
N SER A 99 -5.39 -20.62 22.79
CA SER A 99 -4.95 -19.90 24.00
C SER A 99 -5.94 -19.95 25.17
N PHE A 100 -7.15 -20.49 24.97
CA PHE A 100 -8.14 -20.74 26.03
C PHE A 100 -8.11 -22.19 26.58
N PHE A 101 -7.27 -23.07 26.00
CA PHE A 101 -7.13 -24.47 26.43
C PHE A 101 -5.79 -24.80 27.11
N PHE A 102 -5.03 -23.79 27.56
CA PHE A 102 -3.91 -23.94 28.49
C PHE A 102 -4.03 -22.97 29.66
#